data_AF-H2ZAK3-F1
#
_entry.id   AF-H2ZAK3-F1
#
_cell.length_a   1.000
_cell.length_b   1.000
_cell.length_c   1.000
_cell.angle_alpha   90.00
_cell.angle_beta   90.00
_cell.angle_gamma   90.00
#
_symmetry.space_group_name_H-M   'P 1'
#
loop_
_entity.id
_entity.type
_entity.pdbx_description
1 polymer ?
#
loop_
_entity_poly.entity_id
_entity_poly.type
_entity_poly.pdbx_seq_one_letter_code
_entity_poly.pdbx_strand_id
1 'polypeptide(L)'
;FMMVLVCLIFSVLSTIEGQERPTVKPLLIMEAILVVVFTIEYFVRLWSAGSIGKYQGCYGRLRFARKPICVIDLMVVSASVIILLVGSNGNIFAASAIRGIRFLQILRMLHVDRQGGTWRLLGHVVYIHRQELITTLYIGFLALIFSSYFVYLAEKPSIDGTSPNGKFRSYADALWWGVVTVTTIGYGDHVPITWLGKVIASCFSIFAISFFALPAGILGSGFALKVQQKQRQKQFNRQIPAAAALIQATWRCYATTVGTSCSGTWRLF
;
A
#
# COMPACT_ATOMS: atom_id res chain seq x y z
N PHE A 1 3.88 -17.19 1.55
CA PHE A 1 2.64 -16.50 1.93
C PHE A 1 1.96 -17.18 3.12
N MET A 2 1.48 -18.42 2.98
CA MET A 2 0.80 -19.14 4.07
C MET A 2 1.57 -19.17 5.40
N MET A 3 2.89 -19.44 5.39
CA MET A 3 3.68 -19.42 6.64
C MET A 3 3.70 -18.04 7.33
N VAL A 4 3.74 -16.94 6.55
CA VAL A 4 3.73 -15.57 7.11
C VAL A 4 2.35 -15.25 7.69
N LEU A 5 1.28 -15.68 7.02
CA LEU A 5 -0.09 -15.55 7.51
C LEU A 5 -0.29 -16.31 8.82
N VAL A 6 0.15 -17.57 8.89
CA VAL A 6 0.07 -18.38 10.11
C VAL A 6 0.85 -17.71 11.25
N CYS A 7 2.07 -17.24 10.99
CA CYS A 7 2.87 -16.51 11.98
C CYS A 7 2.16 -15.24 12.47
N LEU A 8 1.48 -14.50 11.59
CA LEU A 8 0.69 -13.32 11.95
C LEU A 8 -0.51 -13.70 12.84
N ILE A 9 -1.21 -14.80 12.53
CA ILE A 9 -2.33 -15.28 13.34
C ILE A 9 -1.85 -15.65 14.75
N PHE A 10 -0.76 -16.42 14.88
CA PHE A 10 -0.17 -16.73 16.19
C PHE A 10 0.25 -15.48 16.96
N SER A 11 0.72 -14.46 16.25
CA SER A 11 1.06 -13.17 16.83
C SER A 11 -0.15 -12.43 17.41
N VAL A 12 -1.28 -12.42 16.69
CA VAL A 12 -2.55 -11.88 17.19
C VAL A 12 -3.07 -12.70 18.38
N LEU A 13 -3.01 -14.02 18.32
CA LEU A 13 -3.42 -14.87 19.45
C LEU A 13 -2.57 -14.63 20.71
N SER A 14 -1.29 -14.29 20.54
CA SER A 14 -0.40 -13.93 21.65
C SER A 14 -0.77 -12.62 22.35
N THR A 15 -1.69 -11.82 21.79
CA THR A 15 -2.15 -10.58 22.43
C THR A 15 -3.41 -10.77 23.26
N ILE A 16 -4.02 -11.96 23.22
CA ILE A 16 -5.25 -12.26 23.98
C ILE A 16 -4.85 -12.68 25.40
N GLU A 17 -5.41 -11.98 26.40
CA GLU A 17 -5.23 -12.32 27.81
C GLU A 17 -5.62 -13.79 28.06
N GLY A 18 -4.74 -14.56 28.69
CA GLY A 18 -4.92 -15.99 28.95
C GLY A 18 -4.32 -16.95 27.90
N GLN A 19 -3.99 -16.49 26.69
CA GLN A 19 -3.33 -17.32 25.66
C GLN A 19 -1.83 -17.04 25.47
N GLU A 20 -1.23 -16.12 26.23
CA GLU A 20 0.16 -15.70 26.06
C GLU A 20 1.17 -16.86 26.23
N ARG A 21 1.06 -17.62 27.33
CA ARG A 21 2.02 -18.69 27.68
C ARG A 21 2.12 -19.81 26.63
N PRO A 22 1.02 -20.38 26.10
CA PRO A 22 1.11 -21.45 25.10
C PRO A 22 1.51 -20.94 23.71
N THR A 23 1.28 -19.66 23.38
CA THR A 23 1.49 -19.13 22.01
C THR A 23 2.87 -18.50 21.79
N VAL A 24 3.51 -17.96 22.83
CA VAL A 24 4.80 -17.25 22.68
C VAL A 24 5.96 -18.19 22.26
N LYS A 25 6.04 -19.40 22.82
CA LYS A 25 7.09 -20.38 22.45
C LYS A 25 7.01 -20.81 20.98
N PRO A 26 5.86 -21.29 20.45
CA PRO A 26 5.77 -21.65 19.04
C PRO A 26 5.93 -20.44 18.11
N LEU A 27 5.51 -19.24 18.54
CA LEU A 27 5.73 -18.00 17.79
C LEU A 27 7.23 -17.72 17.57
N LEU A 28 8.04 -17.83 18.63
CA LEU A 28 9.49 -17.59 18.54
C LEU A 28 10.18 -18.61 17.65
N ILE A 29 9.80 -19.90 17.73
CA ILE A 29 10.33 -20.96 16.87
C ILE A 29 9.98 -20.69 15.40
N MET A 30 8.71 -20.39 15.11
CA MET A 30 8.25 -20.06 13.75
C MET A 30 8.96 -18.82 13.21
N GLU A 31 9.18 -17.81 14.05
CA GLU A 31 9.90 -16.61 13.67
C GLU A 31 11.36 -16.88 13.34
N ALA A 32 12.07 -17.65 14.16
CA ALA A 32 13.44 -18.07 13.89
C ALA A 32 13.53 -18.82 12.55
N ILE A 33 12.63 -19.77 12.29
CA ILE A 33 12.55 -20.48 11.01
C ILE A 33 12.33 -19.51 9.85
N LEU A 34 11.39 -18.59 9.97
CA LEU A 34 11.09 -17.61 8.92
C LEU A 34 12.27 -16.68 8.63
N VAL A 35 12.97 -16.22 9.67
CA VAL A 35 14.16 -15.36 9.49
C VAL A 35 15.25 -16.11 8.73
N VAL A 36 15.52 -17.36 9.08
CA VAL A 36 16.50 -18.20 8.36
C VAL A 36 16.07 -18.37 6.89
N VAL A 37 14.81 -18.73 6.64
CA VAL A 37 14.29 -18.93 5.28
C VAL A 37 14.40 -17.64 4.45
N PHE A 38 14.00 -16.48 4.98
CA PHE A 38 14.08 -15.22 4.25
C PHE A 38 15.52 -14.74 4.04
N THR A 39 16.40 -14.98 5.00
CA THR A 39 17.82 -14.65 4.85
C THR A 39 18.43 -15.44 3.70
N ILE A 40 18.22 -16.76 3.69
CA ILE A 40 18.69 -17.64 2.60
C ILE A 40 18.07 -17.19 1.27
N GLU A 41 16.76 -16.93 1.25
CA GLU A 41 16.08 -16.50 0.05
C GLU A 41 16.62 -15.17 -0.50
N TYR A 42 16.88 -14.19 0.36
CA TYR A 42 17.44 -12.90 -0.02
C TYR A 42 18.82 -13.07 -0.67
N PHE A 43 19.70 -13.87 -0.07
CA PHE A 43 21.04 -14.11 -0.60
C PHE A 43 21.00 -14.89 -1.93
N VAL A 44 20.19 -15.94 -2.02
CA VAL A 44 20.01 -16.71 -3.27
C VAL A 44 19.46 -15.81 -4.37
N ARG A 45 18.51 -14.92 -4.06
CA ARG A 45 17.96 -13.94 -5.01
C ARG A 45 19.01 -12.92 -5.46
N LEU A 46 19.80 -12.39 -4.54
CA LEU A 46 20.88 -11.44 -4.86
C LEU A 46 21.97 -12.08 -5.73
N TRP A 47 22.29 -13.36 -5.48
CA TRP A 47 23.26 -14.11 -6.28
C TRP A 47 22.71 -14.40 -7.69
N SER A 48 21.51 -14.98 -7.77
CA SER A 48 20.84 -15.33 -9.04
C SER A 48 20.53 -14.11 -9.92
N ALA A 49 20.38 -12.91 -9.35
CA ALA A 49 20.21 -11.67 -10.10
C ALA A 49 21.36 -11.39 -11.08
N GLY A 50 22.55 -11.95 -10.83
CA GLY A 50 23.71 -11.86 -11.73
C GLY A 50 23.53 -12.55 -13.09
N SER A 51 22.48 -13.38 -13.26
CA SER A 51 22.13 -13.99 -14.55
C SER A 51 21.64 -12.97 -15.59
N ILE A 52 21.15 -11.80 -15.14
CA ILE A 52 20.67 -10.74 -16.02
C ILE A 52 21.85 -9.80 -16.31
N GLY A 53 22.16 -9.56 -17.59
CA GLY A 53 23.27 -8.69 -18.03
C GLY A 53 23.32 -7.31 -17.36
N LYS A 54 22.15 -6.73 -17.03
CA LYS A 54 22.02 -5.45 -16.31
C LYS A 54 22.60 -5.46 -14.89
N TYR A 55 22.68 -6.61 -14.22
CA TYR A 55 23.10 -6.74 -12.81
C TYR A 55 24.38 -7.57 -12.65
N GLN A 56 25.21 -7.67 -13.69
CA GLN A 56 26.51 -8.35 -13.60
C GLN A 56 27.53 -7.55 -12.76
N GLY A 57 28.44 -8.28 -12.09
CA GLY A 57 29.47 -7.72 -11.21
C GLY A 57 28.95 -7.17 -9.88
N CYS A 58 29.87 -6.67 -9.04
CA CYS A 58 29.55 -6.13 -7.71
C CYS A 58 28.65 -4.88 -7.78
N TYR A 59 28.95 -3.96 -8.72
CA TYR A 59 28.14 -2.77 -8.94
C TYR A 59 26.72 -3.09 -9.46
N GLY A 60 26.59 -4.11 -10.32
CA GLY A 60 25.30 -4.58 -10.81
C GLY A 60 24.43 -5.19 -9.70
N ARG A 61 25.03 -5.99 -8.81
CA ARG A 61 24.35 -6.54 -7.64
C ARG A 61 23.95 -5.46 -6.64
N LEU A 62 24.79 -4.45 -6.39
CA LEU A 62 24.44 -3.32 -5.52
C LEU A 62 23.28 -2.51 -6.12
N ARG A 63 23.25 -2.33 -7.44
CA ARG A 63 22.12 -1.70 -8.14
C ARG A 63 20.82 -2.52 -7.97
N PHE A 64 20.90 -3.85 -7.92
CA PHE A 64 19.74 -4.69 -7.62
C PHE A 64 19.28 -4.53 -6.16
N ALA A 65 20.21 -4.55 -5.20
CA ALA A 65 19.91 -4.40 -3.78
C ALA A 65 19.25 -3.05 -3.42
N ARG A 66 19.57 -1.98 -4.18
CA ARG A 66 18.96 -0.64 -4.03
C ARG A 66 17.52 -0.50 -4.51
N LYS A 67 16.91 -1.55 -5.09
CA LYS A 67 15.49 -1.50 -5.44
C LYS A 67 14.63 -1.43 -4.16
N PRO A 68 13.53 -0.67 -4.15
CA PRO A 68 12.74 -0.43 -2.94
C PRO A 68 12.28 -1.73 -2.26
N ILE A 69 11.80 -2.72 -3.02
CA ILE A 69 11.39 -4.01 -2.47
C ILE A 69 12.56 -4.80 -1.83
N CYS A 70 13.76 -4.71 -2.40
CA CYS A 70 14.95 -5.38 -1.85
C CYS A 70 15.49 -4.66 -0.61
N VAL A 71 15.34 -3.33 -0.54
CA VAL A 71 15.68 -2.55 0.66
C VAL A 71 14.74 -2.90 1.81
N ILE A 72 13.43 -3.00 1.55
CA ILE A 72 12.44 -3.41 2.55
C ILE A 72 12.74 -4.83 3.04
N ASP A 73 13.06 -5.76 2.14
CA ASP A 73 13.42 -7.13 2.49
C ASP A 73 14.66 -7.17 3.39
N LEU A 74 15.71 -6.44 3.02
CA LEU A 74 16.94 -6.34 3.82
C LEU A 74 16.68 -5.72 5.19
N MET A 75 15.86 -4.67 5.26
CA MET A 75 15.48 -4.01 6.52
C MET A 75 14.68 -4.95 7.43
N VAL A 76 13.74 -5.73 6.88
CA VAL A 76 12.94 -6.69 7.66
C VAL A 76 13.81 -7.83 8.18
N VAL A 77 14.70 -8.38 7.34
CA VAL A 77 15.62 -9.46 7.75
C VAL A 77 16.59 -8.95 8.82
N SER A 78 17.24 -7.79 8.60
CA SER A 78 18.20 -7.24 9.55
C SER A 78 17.56 -6.91 10.90
N ALA A 79 16.38 -6.27 10.90
CA ALA A 79 15.66 -5.97 12.12
C ALA A 79 15.21 -7.25 12.85
N SER A 80 14.78 -8.29 12.12
CA SER A 80 14.37 -9.56 12.74
C SER A 80 15.54 -10.29 13.38
N VAL A 81 16.72 -10.27 12.74
CA VAL A 81 17.96 -10.84 13.31
C VAL A 81 18.37 -10.10 14.58
N ILE A 82 18.37 -8.76 14.56
CA ILE A 82 18.71 -7.93 15.73
C ILE A 82 17.79 -8.26 16.91
N ILE A 83 16.48 -8.35 16.67
CA ILE A 83 15.49 -8.65 17.71
C ILE A 83 15.69 -10.05 18.30
N LEU A 84 15.98 -11.07 17.49
CA LEU A 84 16.26 -12.43 17.97
C LEU A 84 17.55 -12.49 18.81
N LEU A 85 18.60 -11.77 18.40
CA LEU A 85 19.86 -11.70 19.15
C LEU A 85 19.70 -11.00 20.49
N VAL A 86 18.98 -9.87 20.53
CA VAL A 86 18.70 -9.12 21.77
C VAL A 86 17.78 -9.91 22.69
N GLY A 87 16.76 -10.60 22.13
CA GLY A 87 15.83 -11.44 22.89
C GLY A 87 16.48 -12.65 23.56
N SER A 88 17.59 -13.15 23.02
CA SER A 88 18.30 -14.32 23.56
C SER A 88 19.06 -14.04 24.87
N ASN A 89 19.40 -12.77 25.17
CA ASN A 89 20.23 -12.42 26.33
C ASN A 89 19.43 -12.20 27.64
N GLY A 90 18.15 -12.59 27.68
CA GLY A 90 17.38 -12.76 28.91
C GLY A 90 17.04 -11.51 29.73
N ASN A 91 17.55 -10.32 29.40
CA ASN A 91 17.45 -9.15 30.26
C ASN A 91 16.33 -8.18 29.82
N ILE A 92 15.30 -8.02 30.68
CA ILE A 92 14.36 -6.88 30.91
C ILE A 92 13.58 -6.30 29.70
N PHE A 93 14.01 -6.49 28.46
CA PHE A 93 13.39 -5.99 27.24
C PHE A 93 12.46 -7.01 26.55
N ALA A 94 12.18 -8.17 27.16
CA ALA A 94 11.32 -9.20 26.55
C ALA A 94 9.95 -8.63 26.10
N ALA A 95 9.32 -7.78 26.91
CA ALA A 95 8.03 -7.15 26.57
C ALA A 95 8.13 -6.07 25.46
N SER A 96 9.28 -5.41 25.33
CA SER A 96 9.53 -4.42 24.25
C SER A 96 9.92 -5.12 22.95
N ALA A 97 10.74 -6.17 23.03
CA ALA A 97 11.09 -7.05 21.92
C ALA A 97 9.83 -7.69 21.30
N ILE A 98 8.89 -8.17 22.12
CA ILE A 98 7.61 -8.73 21.66
C ILE A 98 6.79 -7.69 20.85
N ARG A 99 6.80 -6.41 21.24
CA ARG A 99 6.14 -5.34 20.47
C ARG A 99 6.85 -5.07 19.14
N GLY A 100 8.18 -5.08 19.13
CA GLY A 100 8.99 -4.94 17.90
C GLY A 100 8.77 -6.09 16.91
N ILE A 101 8.71 -7.34 17.42
CA ILE A 101 8.39 -8.54 16.64
C ILE A 101 7.08 -8.38 15.87
N ARG A 102 6.01 -7.96 16.58
CA ARG A 102 4.67 -7.77 15.99
C ARG A 102 4.69 -6.76 14.83
N PHE A 103 5.42 -5.66 15.00
CA PHE A 103 5.55 -4.65 13.96
C PHE A 103 6.32 -5.17 12.72
N LEU A 104 7.43 -5.89 12.92
CA LEU A 104 8.19 -6.48 11.81
C LEU A 104 7.39 -7.54 11.04
N GLN A 105 6.51 -8.28 11.72
CA GLN A 105 5.64 -9.26 11.08
C GLN A 105 4.62 -8.61 10.13
N ILE A 106 4.09 -7.44 10.47
CA ILE A 106 3.23 -6.66 9.58
C ILE A 106 4.05 -6.18 8.38
N LEU A 107 5.26 -5.65 8.59
CA LEU A 107 6.14 -5.23 7.49
C LEU A 107 6.49 -6.39 6.54
N ARG A 108 6.62 -7.61 7.07
CA ARG A 108 6.88 -8.83 6.28
C ARG A 108 5.73 -9.19 5.33
N MET A 109 4.48 -8.78 5.60
CA MET A 109 3.39 -8.95 4.63
C MET A 109 3.60 -8.09 3.37
N LEU A 110 4.27 -6.95 3.49
CA LEU A 110 4.57 -6.07 2.35
C LEU A 110 5.56 -6.72 1.37
N HIS A 111 6.40 -7.66 1.84
CA HIS A 111 7.29 -8.45 0.98
C HIS A 111 6.52 -9.36 0.01
N VAL A 112 5.29 -9.78 0.34
CA VAL A 112 4.53 -10.75 -0.46
C VAL A 112 4.32 -10.26 -1.90
N ASP A 113 4.17 -8.94 -2.10
CA ASP A 113 4.15 -8.34 -3.45
C ASP A 113 5.57 -8.09 -3.98
N ARG A 114 6.26 -9.18 -4.34
CA ARG A 114 7.68 -9.19 -4.77
C ARG A 114 7.97 -8.39 -6.03
N GLN A 115 7.00 -8.28 -6.95
CA GLN A 115 7.19 -7.61 -8.24
C GLN A 115 6.73 -6.14 -8.20
N GLY A 116 6.06 -5.72 -7.10
CA GLY A 116 5.38 -4.44 -7.00
C GLY A 116 4.36 -4.24 -8.12
N GLY A 117 3.85 -5.33 -8.69
CA GLY A 117 2.95 -5.29 -9.83
C GLY A 117 1.62 -4.67 -9.45
N THR A 118 1.13 -5.00 -8.26
CA THR A 118 -0.10 -4.45 -7.68
C THR A 118 0.05 -2.96 -7.43
N TRP A 119 1.14 -2.55 -6.77
CA TRP A 119 1.43 -1.13 -6.51
C TRP A 119 1.61 -0.32 -7.79
N ARG A 120 2.27 -0.90 -8.81
CA ARG A 120 2.42 -0.24 -10.12
C ARG A 120 1.09 -0.11 -10.85
N LEU A 121 0.24 -1.13 -10.80
CA LEU A 121 -1.09 -1.11 -11.39
C LEU A 121 -1.97 -0.07 -10.69
N LEU A 122 -2.03 -0.10 -9.35
CA LEU A 122 -2.77 0.86 -8.54
C LEU A 122 -2.30 2.29 -8.82
N GLY A 123 -0.99 2.54 -8.74
CA GLY A 123 -0.42 3.84 -9.01
C GLY A 123 -0.70 4.33 -10.44
N HIS A 124 -0.69 3.43 -11.43
CA HIS A 124 -1.05 3.77 -12.81
C HIS A 124 -2.53 4.17 -12.94
N VAL A 125 -3.46 3.42 -12.33
CA VAL A 125 -4.90 3.74 -12.35
C VAL A 125 -5.15 5.07 -11.64
N VAL A 126 -4.58 5.26 -10.45
CA VAL A 126 -4.66 6.52 -9.70
C VAL A 126 -4.10 7.69 -10.50
N TYR A 127 -2.96 7.51 -11.17
CA TYR A 127 -2.34 8.56 -11.96
C TYR A 127 -3.20 8.99 -13.16
N ILE A 128 -3.83 8.03 -13.85
CA ILE A 128 -4.74 8.32 -14.96
C ILE A 128 -5.95 9.12 -14.47
N HIS A 129 -6.58 8.67 -13.38
CA HIS A 129 -7.80 9.26 -12.84
C HIS A 129 -7.54 10.33 -11.77
N ARG A 130 -6.32 10.89 -11.71
CA ARG A 130 -5.91 11.81 -10.63
C ARG A 130 -6.79 13.07 -10.56
N GLN A 131 -7.22 13.59 -11.71
CA GLN A 131 -8.04 14.81 -11.74
C GLN A 131 -9.43 14.56 -11.14
N GLU A 132 -10.07 13.45 -11.52
CA GLU A 132 -11.38 13.03 -11.00
C GLU A 132 -11.30 12.73 -9.49
N LEU A 133 -10.24 12.04 -9.07
CA LEU A 133 -10.00 11.71 -7.66
C LEU A 133 -9.76 12.97 -6.81
N ILE A 134 -8.90 13.88 -7.25
CA ILE A 134 -8.62 15.13 -6.55
C ILE A 134 -9.89 15.99 -6.46
N THR A 135 -10.66 16.08 -7.55
CA THR A 135 -11.89 16.88 -7.58
C THR A 135 -12.94 16.34 -6.61
N THR A 136 -13.17 15.03 -6.60
CA THR A 136 -14.15 14.40 -5.70
C THR A 136 -13.72 14.50 -4.23
N LEU A 137 -12.44 14.26 -3.93
CA LEU A 137 -11.90 14.45 -2.58
C LEU A 137 -11.95 15.90 -2.13
N TYR A 138 -11.63 16.86 -3.01
CA TYR A 138 -11.69 18.29 -2.69
C TYR A 138 -13.10 18.74 -2.33
N ILE A 139 -14.10 18.41 -3.17
CA ILE A 139 -15.51 18.75 -2.91
C ILE A 139 -16.01 18.03 -1.65
N GLY A 140 -15.66 16.76 -1.47
CA GLY A 140 -15.99 15.98 -0.27
C GLY A 140 -15.42 16.60 1.00
N PHE A 141 -14.14 16.98 1.01
CA PHE A 141 -13.49 17.65 2.15
C PHE A 141 -14.13 19.00 2.45
N LEU A 142 -14.45 19.78 1.43
CA LEU A 142 -15.11 21.07 1.59
C LEU A 142 -16.50 20.89 2.25
N ALA A 143 -17.29 19.94 1.75
CA ALA A 143 -18.58 19.58 2.32
C ALA A 143 -18.46 19.09 3.77
N LEU A 144 -17.45 18.29 4.08
CA LEU A 144 -17.15 17.80 5.44
C LEU A 144 -16.86 18.96 6.40
N ILE A 145 -16.00 19.91 6.00
CA ILE A 145 -15.61 21.05 6.84
C ILE A 145 -16.82 21.95 7.11
N PHE A 146 -17.60 22.29 6.07
CA PHE A 146 -18.81 23.09 6.22
C PHE A 146 -19.87 22.38 7.06
N SER A 147 -20.14 21.11 6.79
CA SER A 147 -21.12 20.32 7.56
C SER A 147 -20.76 20.27 9.04
N SER A 148 -19.50 19.93 9.34
CA SER A 148 -19.01 19.85 10.72
C SER A 148 -19.10 21.21 11.43
N TYR A 149 -18.82 22.31 10.73
CA TYR A 149 -18.89 23.65 11.30
C TYR A 149 -20.33 24.09 11.58
N PHE A 150 -21.25 23.86 10.63
CA PHE A 150 -22.65 24.20 10.84
C PHE A 150 -23.32 23.35 11.91
N VAL A 151 -23.02 22.05 11.97
CA VAL A 151 -23.50 21.18 13.05
C VAL A 151 -22.90 21.59 14.39
N TYR A 152 -21.61 21.94 14.44
CA TYR A 152 -21.01 22.51 15.65
C TYR A 152 -21.76 23.76 16.11
N LEU A 153 -22.05 24.71 15.22
CA LEU A 153 -22.78 25.93 15.59
C LEU A 153 -24.23 25.63 16.05
N ALA A 154 -24.89 24.64 15.46
CA ALA A 154 -26.25 24.26 15.82
C ALA A 154 -26.35 23.46 17.13
N GLU A 155 -25.31 22.69 17.45
CA GLU A 155 -25.28 21.79 18.62
C GLU A 155 -24.42 22.31 19.78
N LYS A 156 -23.65 23.38 19.56
CA LYS A 156 -22.87 24.02 20.63
C LYS A 156 -23.82 24.40 21.76
N PRO A 157 -23.48 24.09 23.03
CA PRO A 157 -24.34 24.43 24.15
C PRO A 157 -24.60 25.94 24.20
N SER A 158 -25.88 26.31 24.16
CA SER A 158 -26.37 27.62 24.53
C SER A 158 -25.97 27.91 25.98
N ILE A 159 -25.72 29.18 26.31
CA ILE A 159 -25.34 29.62 27.66
C ILE A 159 -26.40 29.21 28.71
N ASP A 160 -27.66 28.97 28.31
CA ASP A 160 -28.81 28.64 29.17
C ASP A 160 -28.94 27.17 29.63
N GLY A 161 -27.90 26.34 29.55
CA GLY A 161 -27.85 25.05 30.26
C GLY A 161 -28.89 23.99 29.86
N THR A 162 -29.63 24.20 28.76
CA THR A 162 -30.80 23.38 28.37
C THR A 162 -30.49 22.26 27.37
N SER A 163 -29.24 22.10 26.93
CA SER A 163 -28.83 20.96 26.10
C SER A 163 -28.41 19.79 27.00
N PRO A 164 -29.20 18.70 27.13
CA PRO A 164 -28.98 17.68 28.15
C PRO A 164 -27.76 16.78 27.90
N ASN A 165 -27.10 16.91 26.75
CA ASN A 165 -25.99 16.05 26.33
C ASN A 165 -25.04 16.84 25.42
N GLY A 166 -24.24 17.74 26.00
CA GLY A 166 -23.20 18.52 25.31
C GLY A 166 -22.07 17.65 24.75
N LYS A 167 -22.39 16.85 23.72
CA LYS A 167 -21.48 15.94 23.01
C LYS A 167 -20.58 16.69 22.03
N PHE A 168 -20.93 17.89 21.61
CA PHE A 168 -20.14 18.74 20.72
C PHE A 168 -19.49 19.89 21.52
N ARG A 169 -18.41 19.59 22.24
CA ARG A 169 -17.72 20.57 23.10
C ARG A 169 -16.72 21.42 22.30
N SER A 170 -16.10 20.81 21.31
CA SER A 170 -15.12 21.44 20.44
C SER A 170 -15.48 21.25 18.98
N TYR A 171 -14.92 22.09 18.11
CA TYR A 171 -15.02 21.88 16.67
C TYR A 171 -14.40 20.53 16.25
N ALA A 172 -13.40 20.03 16.98
CA ALA A 172 -12.81 18.72 16.73
C ALA A 172 -13.81 17.57 16.94
N ASP A 173 -14.72 17.67 17.91
CA ASP A 173 -15.77 16.67 18.15
C ASP A 173 -16.77 16.64 16.99
N ALA A 174 -17.11 17.81 16.45
CA ALA A 174 -17.98 17.92 15.29
C ALA A 174 -17.30 17.43 14.00
N LEU A 175 -15.98 17.65 13.87
CA LEU A 175 -15.19 17.12 12.78
C LEU A 175 -15.08 15.59 12.84
N TRP A 176 -14.89 15.01 14.03
CA TRP A 176 -14.93 13.56 14.27
C TRP A 176 -16.27 12.97 13.84
N TRP A 177 -17.37 13.56 14.30
CA TRP A 177 -18.72 13.18 13.86
C TRP A 177 -18.87 13.27 12.34
N GLY A 178 -18.40 14.36 11.73
CA GLY A 178 -18.44 14.57 10.29
C GLY A 178 -17.72 13.46 9.54
N VAL A 179 -16.47 13.14 9.92
CA VAL A 179 -15.68 12.04 9.34
C VAL A 179 -16.44 10.71 9.46
N VAL A 180 -16.87 10.33 10.67
CA VAL A 180 -17.58 9.07 10.93
C VAL A 180 -18.88 8.96 10.12
N THR A 181 -19.57 10.09 9.90
CA THR A 181 -20.84 10.15 9.17
C THR A 181 -20.63 10.07 7.66
N VAL A 182 -19.72 10.86 7.08
CA VAL A 182 -19.51 10.87 5.61
C VAL A 182 -18.86 9.57 5.12
N THR A 183 -18.10 8.89 5.97
CA THR A 183 -17.58 7.54 5.67
C THR A 183 -18.58 6.43 5.96
N THR A 184 -19.82 6.76 6.34
CA THR A 184 -20.91 5.82 6.61
C THR A 184 -20.61 4.79 7.72
N ILE A 185 -19.71 5.13 8.67
CA ILE A 185 -19.39 4.26 9.81
C ILE A 185 -20.48 4.35 10.87
N GLY A 186 -20.84 5.58 11.28
CA GLY A 186 -21.97 5.83 12.17
C GLY A 186 -21.89 5.15 13.55
N TYR A 187 -20.80 5.37 14.31
CA TYR A 187 -20.65 4.80 15.66
C TYR A 187 -21.78 5.17 16.65
N GLY A 188 -22.42 6.34 16.46
CA GLY A 188 -23.51 6.82 17.32
C GLY A 188 -23.05 7.43 18.67
N ASP A 189 -21.74 7.58 18.85
CA ASP A 189 -21.12 8.24 20.00
C ASP A 189 -21.44 9.75 20.04
N HIS A 190 -21.32 10.43 18.89
CA HIS A 190 -21.74 11.81 18.68
C HIS A 190 -22.92 11.86 17.71
N VAL A 191 -24.05 12.48 18.09
CA VAL A 191 -25.25 12.58 17.25
C VAL A 191 -25.90 13.94 17.50
N PRO A 192 -26.27 14.72 16.47
CA PRO A 192 -26.97 15.98 16.64
C PRO A 192 -28.36 15.74 17.26
N ILE A 193 -28.68 16.50 18.30
CA ILE A 193 -29.91 16.34 19.07
C ILE A 193 -30.93 17.40 18.65
N THR A 194 -30.46 18.63 18.37
CA THR A 194 -31.32 19.74 17.97
C THR A 194 -31.96 19.48 16.62
N TRP A 195 -33.19 19.99 16.45
CA TRP A 195 -33.88 19.92 15.15
C TRP A 195 -33.03 20.55 14.03
N LEU A 196 -32.47 21.72 14.29
CA LEU A 196 -31.64 22.44 13.32
C LEU A 196 -30.39 21.63 12.95
N GLY A 197 -29.68 21.07 13.93
CA GLY A 197 -28.52 20.21 13.69
C GLY A 197 -28.88 18.96 12.90
N LYS A 198 -30.04 18.33 13.16
CA LYS A 198 -30.54 17.18 12.39
C LYS A 198 -30.86 17.53 10.94
N VAL A 199 -31.47 18.67 10.67
CA VAL A 199 -31.78 19.12 9.30
C VAL A 199 -30.49 19.40 8.53
N ILE A 200 -29.54 20.13 9.14
CA ILE A 200 -28.23 20.42 8.55
C ILE A 200 -27.48 19.11 8.27
N ALA A 201 -27.39 18.24 9.27
CA ALA A 201 -26.73 16.94 9.16
C ALA A 201 -27.33 16.09 8.03
N SER A 202 -28.66 16.00 7.95
CA SER A 202 -29.34 15.21 6.93
C SER A 202 -29.08 15.75 5.52
N CYS A 203 -29.16 17.07 5.34
CA CYS A 203 -28.92 17.70 4.05
C CYS A 203 -27.48 17.47 3.57
N PHE A 204 -26.48 17.78 4.41
CA PHE A 204 -25.07 17.61 4.05
C PHE A 204 -24.66 16.16 3.89
N SER A 205 -25.24 15.22 4.66
CA SER A 205 -24.88 13.80 4.57
C SER A 205 -25.20 13.22 3.18
N ILE A 206 -26.34 13.57 2.58
CA ILE A 206 -26.73 13.07 1.25
C ILE A 206 -25.66 13.44 0.20
N PHE A 207 -25.19 14.69 0.21
CA PHE A 207 -24.18 15.15 -0.73
C PHE A 207 -22.79 14.60 -0.40
N ALA A 208 -22.35 14.72 0.86
CA ALA A 208 -20.99 14.38 1.25
C ALA A 208 -20.70 12.87 1.10
N ILE A 209 -21.64 12.00 1.48
CA ILE A 209 -21.52 10.54 1.30
C ILE A 209 -21.31 10.19 -0.18
N SER A 210 -22.06 10.85 -1.07
CA SER A 210 -21.93 10.62 -2.51
C SER A 210 -20.51 10.93 -3.00
N PHE A 211 -19.92 12.05 -2.59
CA PHE A 211 -18.55 12.42 -2.98
C PHE A 211 -17.47 11.50 -2.40
N PHE A 212 -17.62 11.01 -1.16
CA PHE A 212 -16.68 10.08 -0.56
C PHE A 212 -16.78 8.65 -1.13
N ALA A 213 -17.92 8.28 -1.72
CA ALA A 213 -18.10 6.99 -2.40
C ALA A 213 -17.48 6.97 -3.82
N LEU A 214 -17.40 8.12 -4.51
CA LEU A 214 -16.91 8.21 -5.90
C LEU A 214 -15.48 7.68 -6.11
N PRO A 215 -14.47 7.95 -5.24
CA PRO A 215 -13.14 7.37 -5.35
C PRO A 215 -13.12 5.85 -5.56
N ALA A 216 -13.96 5.10 -4.83
CA ALA A 216 -14.05 3.66 -4.97
C ALA A 216 -14.63 3.25 -6.35
N GLY A 217 -15.64 3.96 -6.82
CA GLY A 217 -16.25 3.73 -8.15
C GLY A 217 -15.31 4.06 -9.32
N ILE A 218 -14.58 5.17 -9.23
CA ILE A 218 -13.59 5.59 -10.24
C ILE A 218 -12.46 4.57 -10.32
N LEU A 219 -11.89 4.17 -9.17
CA LEU A 219 -10.85 3.15 -9.15
C LEU A 219 -11.36 1.79 -9.66
N GLY A 220 -12.55 1.37 -9.23
CA GLY A 220 -13.17 0.11 -9.66
C GLY A 220 -13.37 0.03 -11.18
N SER A 221 -13.93 1.08 -11.77
CA SER A 221 -14.11 1.17 -13.23
C SER A 221 -12.76 1.26 -13.97
N GLY A 222 -11.79 2.01 -13.44
CA GLY A 222 -10.43 2.09 -13.98
C GLY A 222 -9.72 0.72 -14.01
N PHE A 223 -9.85 -0.10 -12.96
CA PHE A 223 -9.33 -1.46 -12.94
C PHE A 223 -10.02 -2.36 -13.97
N ALA A 224 -11.36 -2.32 -14.04
CA ALA A 224 -12.13 -3.11 -14.99
C ALA A 224 -11.72 -2.81 -16.45
N LEU A 225 -11.60 -1.54 -16.80
CA LEU A 225 -11.13 -1.11 -18.12
C LEU A 225 -9.70 -1.58 -18.41
N LYS A 226 -8.80 -1.51 -17.42
CA LYS A 226 -7.41 -1.96 -17.60
C LYS A 226 -7.31 -3.47 -17.82
N VAL A 227 -8.13 -4.25 -17.12
CA VAL A 227 -8.21 -5.71 -17.32
C VAL A 227 -8.75 -6.03 -18.72
N GLN A 228 -9.80 -5.33 -19.17
CA GLN A 228 -10.39 -5.50 -20.50
C GLN A 228 -9.40 -5.11 -21.62
N GLN A 229 -8.64 -4.03 -21.45
CA GLN A 229 -7.58 -3.63 -22.38
C GLN A 229 -6.48 -4.69 -22.48
N LYS A 230 -6.07 -5.28 -21.34
CA LYS A 230 -5.03 -6.32 -21.32
C LYS A 230 -5.47 -7.59 -22.05
N GLN A 231 -6.76 -7.93 -22.01
CA GLN A 231 -7.32 -9.04 -22.79
C GLN A 231 -7.25 -8.76 -24.30
N ARG A 232 -7.62 -7.56 -24.75
CA ARG A 232 -7.47 -7.17 -26.17
C ARG A 232 -6.02 -7.17 -26.64
N GLN A 233 -5.08 -6.76 -25.80
CA GLN A 233 -3.66 -6.75 -26.16
C GLN A 233 -3.08 -8.17 -26.33
N LYS A 234 -3.61 -9.19 -25.65
CA LYS A 234 -3.17 -10.59 -25.83
C LYS A 234 -3.48 -11.14 -27.22
N GLN A 235 -4.41 -10.55 -27.97
CA GLN A 235 -4.70 -10.92 -29.37
C GLN A 235 -3.69 -10.34 -30.38
N PHE A 236 -2.68 -9.59 -29.95
CA PHE A 236 -1.83 -8.81 -30.85
C PHE A 236 -0.51 -9.52 -31.24
N ASN A 237 -0.60 -10.61 -32.02
CA ASN A 237 0.57 -11.19 -32.72
C ASN A 237 1.16 -10.26 -33.81
N ARG A 238 0.51 -9.11 -34.07
CA ARG A 238 0.90 -8.14 -35.11
C ARG A 238 2.14 -7.29 -34.77
N GLN A 239 2.61 -7.32 -33.52
CA GLN A 239 3.81 -6.56 -33.09
C GLN A 239 5.14 -7.27 -33.36
N ILE A 240 5.13 -8.60 -33.55
CA ILE A 240 6.33 -9.39 -33.83
C ILE A 240 7.05 -8.94 -35.11
N PRO A 241 6.39 -8.80 -36.28
CA PRO A 241 7.07 -8.37 -37.50
C PRO A 241 7.56 -6.91 -37.40
N ALA A 242 6.82 -6.03 -36.72
CA ALA A 242 7.22 -4.64 -36.52
C ALA A 242 8.48 -4.52 -35.63
N ALA A 243 8.57 -5.31 -34.56
CA ALA A 243 9.75 -5.36 -33.71
C ALA A 243 10.97 -5.90 -34.47
N ALA A 244 10.80 -6.95 -35.27
CA ALA A 244 11.87 -7.51 -36.10
C ALA A 244 12.37 -6.49 -37.13
N ALA A 245 11.47 -5.77 -37.81
CA ALA A 245 11.81 -4.73 -38.77
C ALA A 245 12.61 -3.60 -38.13
N LEU A 246 12.24 -3.16 -36.93
CA LEU A 246 12.96 -2.13 -36.19
C LEU A 246 14.39 -2.57 -35.87
N ILE A 247 14.57 -3.78 -35.33
CA ILE A 247 15.90 -4.31 -34.99
C ILE A 247 16.79 -4.37 -36.25
N GLN A 248 16.25 -4.90 -37.35
CA GLN A 248 16.97 -5.02 -38.62
C GLN A 248 17.35 -3.65 -39.20
N ALA A 249 16.43 -2.68 -39.18
CA ALA A 249 16.70 -1.33 -39.67
C ALA A 249 17.78 -0.63 -38.83
N THR A 250 17.70 -0.76 -37.50
CA THR A 250 18.68 -0.17 -36.57
C THR A 250 20.08 -0.75 -36.82
N TRP A 251 20.17 -2.06 -37.05
CA TRP A 251 21.44 -2.72 -37.40
C TRP A 251 21.98 -2.23 -38.74
N ARG A 252 21.13 -2.07 -39.76
CA ARG A 252 21.55 -1.55 -41.07
C ARG A 252 22.10 -0.13 -40.96
N CYS A 253 21.46 0.75 -40.20
CA CYS A 253 21.99 2.10 -39.95
C CYS A 253 23.33 2.09 -39.22
N TYR A 254 23.50 1.20 -38.23
CA TYR A 254 24.78 1.02 -37.55
C TYR A 254 25.88 0.49 -38.49
N ALA A 255 25.55 -0.44 -39.39
CA ALA A 255 26.50 -1.00 -40.36
C ALA A 255 26.97 0.02 -41.42
N THR A 256 26.22 1.12 -41.62
CA THR A 256 26.61 2.22 -42.52
C THR A 256 27.50 3.28 -41.85
N THR A 257 27.82 3.16 -40.57
CA THR A 257 28.65 4.15 -39.86
C THR A 257 30.10 4.12 -40.34
N VAL A 258 30.76 5.28 -40.41
CA VAL A 258 32.14 5.40 -40.91
C VAL A 258 33.09 4.62 -40.01
N GLY A 259 33.82 3.66 -40.59
CA GLY A 259 34.80 2.82 -39.89
C GLY A 259 34.41 1.33 -39.75
N THR A 260 33.17 0.95 -40.03
CA THR A 260 32.76 -0.47 -40.06
C THR A 260 32.77 -1.02 -41.50
N SER A 261 33.76 -1.83 -41.86
CA SER A 261 33.81 -2.57 -43.15
C SER A 261 32.84 -3.76 -43.17
N CYS A 262 31.54 -3.50 -43.03
CA CYS A 262 30.51 -4.53 -43.06
C CYS A 262 30.13 -4.90 -44.51
N SER A 263 30.99 -5.65 -45.21
CA SER A 263 30.78 -6.06 -46.61
C SER A 263 29.47 -6.82 -46.86
N GLY A 264 28.93 -7.53 -45.85
CA GLY A 264 27.67 -8.26 -45.97
C GLY A 264 26.44 -7.36 -46.13
N THR A 265 26.43 -6.16 -45.56
CA THR A 265 25.31 -5.21 -45.69
C THR A 265 25.34 -4.52 -47.05
N TRP A 266 26.53 -4.18 -47.55
CA TRP A 266 26.72 -3.54 -48.85
C TRP A 266 26.57 -4.50 -50.04
N ARG A 267 26.70 -5.82 -49.86
CA ARG A 267 26.40 -6.83 -50.90
C ARG A 267 24.91 -7.04 -51.16
N LEU A 268 24.05 -6.54 -50.27
CA LEU A 268 22.60 -6.72 -50.37
C LEU A 268 21.92 -5.65 -51.23
N PHE A 269 22.64 -4.57 -51.55
CA PHE A 269 22.26 -3.47 -52.43
C PHE A 269 23.11 -3.51 -53.69
#